data_AF-A0A968AQT0-F1
#
_entry.id   AF-A0A968AQT0-F1
#
_cell.length_a   1.000
_cell.length_b   1.000
_cell.length_c   1.000
_cell.angle_alpha   90.00
_cell.angle_beta   90.00
_cell.angle_gamma   90.00
#
_symmetry.space_group_name_H-M   'P 1'
#
loop_
_entity.id
_entity.type
_entity.pdbx_description
1 polymer ?
#
loop_
_entity_poly.entity_id
_entity_poly.type
_entity_poly.pdbx_seq_one_letter_code
_entity_poly.pdbx_strand_id
1 'polypeptide(L)' 'TEGDMQTAIVASTTIPGYFPPIEINGRKLVDGAVTYNLPVDLARQFGADIVIGVDVHPVLHPENDFNNVFEVILRANTIT' A
#
# COMPACT_ATOMS: atom_id res chain seq x y z
N THR A 1 -2.10 6.06 -19.13
CA THR A 1 -0.75 5.90 -18.56
C THR A 1 0.01 7.18 -18.80
N GLU A 2 -0.16 8.14 -17.90
CA GLU A 2 0.42 9.48 -18.00
C GLU A 2 1.04 9.85 -16.65
N GLY A 3 1.97 10.80 -16.64
CA GLY A 3 2.64 11.29 -15.43
C GLY A 3 4.04 10.71 -15.20
N ASP A 4 4.68 11.17 -14.13
CA ASP A 4 6.02 10.75 -13.74
C ASP A 4 5.97 9.44 -12.93
N MET A 5 6.63 8.41 -13.45
CA MET A 5 6.61 7.07 -12.87
C MET A 5 7.25 7.02 -11.49
N GLN A 6 8.35 7.77 -11.27
CA GLN A 6 9.05 7.77 -9.99
C GLN A 6 8.15 8.35 -8.90
N THR A 7 7.49 9.47 -9.18
CA THR A 7 6.57 10.14 -8.27
C THR A 7 5.36 9.26 -7.95
N ALA A 8 4.81 8.56 -8.95
CA ALA A 8 3.69 7.64 -8.75
C ALA A 8 4.07 6.45 -7.85
N ILE A 9 5.26 5.86 -8.05
CA ILE A 9 5.77 4.76 -7.22
C ILE A 9 5.96 5.25 -5.77
N VAL A 10 6.64 6.38 -5.58
CA VAL A 10 6.89 6.92 -4.24
C VAL A 10 5.57 7.22 -3.51
N ALA A 11 4.59 7.81 -4.19
CA ALA A 11 3.26 8.05 -3.61
C ALA A 11 2.59 6.73 -3.19
N SER A 12 2.68 5.69 -4.02
CA SER A 12 2.09 4.37 -3.76
C SER A 12 2.74 3.61 -2.60
N THR A 13 3.95 3.97 -2.17
CA THR A 13 4.70 3.32 -1.07
C THR A 13 4.88 4.22 0.16
N THR A 14 4.09 5.29 0.27
CA THR A 14 4.18 6.27 1.36
C THR A 14 3.36 5.79 2.57
N ILE A 15 3.97 4.93 3.40
CA ILE A 15 3.32 4.33 4.58
C ILE A 15 2.82 5.43 5.55
N PRO A 16 1.51 5.50 5.83
CA PRO A 16 0.93 6.45 6.79
C PRO A 16 1.60 6.36 8.16
N GLY A 17 2.00 7.51 8.70
CA GLY A 17 2.64 7.61 10.02
C GLY A 17 4.14 7.27 10.04
N TYR A 18 4.71 6.78 8.93
CA TYR A 18 6.15 6.59 8.75
C TYR A 18 6.74 7.61 7.77
N PHE A 19 6.07 7.84 6.64
CA PHE A 19 6.48 8.83 5.63
C PHE A 19 5.45 9.97 5.51
N PRO A 20 5.87 11.20 5.14
CA PRO A 20 4.96 12.29 4.86
C PRO A 20 4.18 12.03 3.56
N PRO A 21 2.87 12.37 3.49
CA PRO A 21 2.08 12.22 2.27
C PRO A 21 2.69 12.98 1.08
N ILE A 22 2.59 12.40 -0.12
CA ILE A 22 3.01 13.04 -1.37
C ILE A 22 1.83 13.78 -2.00
N GLU A 23 2.05 15.00 -2.48
CA GLU A 23 1.02 15.77 -3.15
C GLU A 23 1.12 15.62 -4.68
N ILE A 24 0.07 15.09 -5.30
CA ILE A 24 -0.06 14.98 -6.77
C ILE A 24 -1.40 15.59 -7.17
N ASN A 25 -1.39 16.55 -8.09
CA ASN A 25 -2.59 17.21 -8.61
C ASN A 25 -3.53 17.74 -7.50
N GLY A 26 -2.97 18.35 -6.45
CA GLY A 26 -3.71 18.90 -5.31
C GLY A 26 -4.29 17.85 -4.34
N ARG A 27 -3.90 16.57 -4.50
CA ARG A 27 -4.32 15.48 -3.61
C ARG A 27 -3.14 14.99 -2.79
N LYS A 28 -3.33 14.84 -1.49
CA LYS A 28 -2.38 14.16 -0.61
C LYS A 28 -2.59 12.66 -0.73
N LEU A 29 -1.55 11.94 -1.13
CA LEU A 29 -1.56 10.52 -1.38
C LEU A 29 -0.68 9.81 -0.34
N VAL A 30 -1.09 8.60 -0.02
CA VAL A 30 -0.41 7.65 0.86
C VAL A 30 -0.39 6.29 0.19
N ASP A 31 0.24 5.32 0.85
CA ASP A 31 0.35 3.94 0.40
C ASP A 31 -0.99 3.34 -0.07
N GLY A 32 -0.93 2.60 -1.19
CA GLY A 32 -2.08 1.94 -1.79
C GLY A 32 -2.65 0.80 -0.95
N ALA A 33 -1.84 0.14 -0.11
CA ALA A 33 -2.25 -0.98 0.73
C ALA A 33 -3.45 -0.66 1.62
N VAL A 34 -3.57 0.60 2.05
CA VAL A 34 -4.68 1.10 2.89
C VAL A 34 -6.05 0.94 2.21
N THR A 35 -6.10 0.97 0.87
CA THR A 35 -7.35 0.94 0.11
C THR A 35 -7.45 -0.19 -0.90
N TYR A 36 -6.31 -0.63 -1.45
CA TYR A 36 -6.27 -1.43 -2.65
C TYR A 36 -4.93 -2.16 -2.83
N ASN A 37 -4.67 -3.08 -1.89
CA ASN A 37 -3.38 -3.75 -1.70
C ASN A 37 -3.00 -4.75 -2.81
N LEU A 38 -3.96 -5.55 -3.30
CA LEU A 38 -3.74 -6.50 -4.41
C LEU A 38 -4.76 -6.23 -5.54
N PRO A 39 -4.46 -5.31 -6.48
CA PRO A 39 -5.41 -4.79 -7.46
C PRO A 39 -5.63 -5.73 -8.66
N VAL A 40 -6.11 -6.95 -8.41
CA VAL A 40 -6.29 -8.00 -9.43
C VAL A 40 -7.29 -7.58 -10.51
N ASP A 41 -8.37 -6.90 -10.13
CA ASP A 41 -9.39 -6.43 -11.07
C ASP A 41 -8.88 -5.28 -11.94
N LEU A 42 -7.98 -4.41 -11.45
CA LEU A 42 -7.32 -3.42 -12.30
C LEU A 42 -6.46 -4.09 -13.38
N ALA A 43 -5.73 -5.16 -13.04
CA ALA A 43 -4.98 -5.95 -14.02
C ALA A 43 -5.90 -6.55 -15.10
N ARG A 44 -7.07 -7.06 -14.72
CA ARG A 44 -8.09 -7.54 -15.67
C ARG A 44 -8.66 -6.41 -16.52
N GLN A 45 -8.92 -5.24 -15.95
CA GLN A 45 -9.40 -4.07 -16.68
C GLN A 45 -8.39 -3.58 -17.73
N PHE A 46 -7.09 -3.80 -17.49
CA PHE A 46 -6.03 -3.57 -18.47
C PHE A 46 -5.90 -4.67 -19.54
N GLY A 47 -6.81 -5.65 -19.57
CA GLY A 47 -6.90 -6.66 -20.63
C GLY A 47 -6.12 -7.94 -20.37
N ALA A 48 -5.76 -8.23 -19.11
CA ALA A 48 -5.09 -9.49 -18.78
C ALA A 48 -6.06 -10.68 -18.83
N ASP A 49 -5.75 -11.70 -19.63
CA ASP A 49 -6.49 -12.97 -19.68
C ASP A 49 -6.24 -13.84 -18.43
N ILE A 50 -4.99 -13.84 -17.95
CA ILE A 50 -4.55 -14.55 -16.74
C ILE A 50 -3.85 -13.54 -15.84
N VAL A 51 -4.21 -13.52 -14.55
CA VAL A 51 -3.56 -12.71 -13.53
C VAL A 51 -2.91 -13.61 -12.50
N ILE A 52 -1.61 -13.43 -12.26
CA ILE A 52 -0.87 -14.10 -11.19
C ILE A 52 -0.75 -13.10 -10.04
N GLY A 53 -1.55 -13.30 -8.99
CA GLY A 53 -1.44 -12.52 -7.75
C GLY A 53 -0.36 -13.11 -6.84
N VAL A 54 0.51 -12.25 -6.31
CA VAL A 54 1.52 -12.64 -5.31
C VAL A 54 1.19 -11.92 -4.02
N ASP A 55 0.69 -12.67 -3.04
CA ASP A 55 0.44 -12.17 -1.70
C ASP A 55 1.67 -12.45 -0.81
N VAL A 56 2.20 -11.39 -0.20
CA VAL A 56 3.38 -11.43 0.68
C VAL A 56 3.06 -11.04 2.11
N HIS A 57 1.77 -10.98 2.50
CA HIS A 57 1.39 -10.60 3.85
C HIS A 57 1.99 -11.56 4.88
N PRO A 58 2.58 -11.03 5.96
CA PRO A 58 3.02 -11.86 7.05
C PRO A 58 1.81 -12.45 7.78
N VAL A 59 1.96 -13.68 8.29
CA VAL A 59 0.95 -14.27 9.16
C VAL A 59 0.86 -13.44 10.44
N LEU A 60 -0.34 -12.95 10.74
CA LEU A 60 -0.61 -12.16 11.92
C LEU A 60 -0.59 -13.06 13.17
N HIS A 61 0.48 -13.00 13.96
CA HIS A 61 0.53 -13.67 15.26
C HIS A 61 -0.24 -12.83 16.30
N PRO A 62 -1.12 -13.44 17.12
CA PRO A 62 -1.90 -12.73 18.14
C PRO A 62 -1.08 -12.30 19.36
N GLU A 63 0.11 -12.88 19.55
CA GLU A 63 0.95 -12.68 20.74
C GLU A 63 2.03 -11.60 20.57
N ASN A 64 1.73 -10.56 19.79
CA ASN A 64 2.67 -9.47 19.60
C ASN A 64 2.58 -8.48 20.76
N ASP A 65 3.58 -8.50 21.65
CA ASP A 65 3.85 -7.38 22.54
C ASP A 65 4.27 -6.17 21.70
N PHE A 66 3.52 -5.07 21.81
CA PHE A 66 3.86 -3.80 21.18
C PHE A 66 4.70 -2.97 22.14
N ASN A 67 5.94 -2.67 21.77
CA ASN A 67 6.87 -1.92 22.62
C ASN A 67 6.76 -0.40 22.42
N ASN A 68 6.19 0.05 21.30
CA ASN A 68 6.09 1.47 20.95
C ASN A 68 4.94 1.74 19.97
N VAL A 69 4.59 3.02 19.83
CA VAL A 69 3.52 3.49 18.94
C VAL A 69 3.80 3.21 17.45
N PHE A 70 5.07 3.15 17.03
CA PHE A 70 5.41 2.86 15.64
C PHE A 70 5.02 1.44 15.24
N GLU A 71 5.23 0.46 16.12
CA GLU A 71 4.81 -0.93 15.87
C GLU A 71 3.29 -1.05 15.71
N VAL A 72 2.51 -0.25 16.45
CA VAL A 72 1.05 -0.20 16.32
C VAL A 72 0.64 0.37 14.95
N ILE A 73 1.29 1.43 14.49
CA ILE A 73 1.02 2.06 13.18
C ILE A 73 1.38 1.12 12.04
N LEU A 74 2.55 0.47 12.10
CA LEU A 74 2.97 -0.49 11.07
C LEU A 74 2.05 -1.72 11.05
N ARG A 75 1.60 -2.18 12.22
CA ARG A 75 0.62 -3.27 12.32
C ARG A 75 -0.72 -2.91 11.70
N ALA A 76 -1.21 -1.68 11.89
CA ALA A 76 -2.47 -1.23 11.29
C ALA A 76 -2.42 -1.34 9.76
N ASN A 77 -1.30 -0.95 9.13
CA ASN A 77 -1.09 -1.11 7.68
C ASN A 77 -1.01 -2.58 7.24
N THR A 78 -0.64 -3.51 8.13
CA THR A 78 -0.55 -4.95 7.78
C THR A 78 -1.92 -5.64 7.81
N ILE A 79 -2.91 -5.05 8.49
CA ILE A 79 -4.26 -5.62 8.64
C ILE A 79 -5.15 -5.22 7.45
N THR A 80 -4.85 -4.12 6.78
CA THR A 80 -5.53 -3.60 5.59
C THR A 80 -4.88 -4.11 4.32
#